data_AF-A0A2E2I7L1-F1
#
_entry.id   AF-A0A2E2I7L1-F1
#
_cell.length_a   1.000
_cell.length_b   1.000
_cell.length_c   1.000
_cell.angle_alpha   90.00
_cell.angle_beta   90.00
_cell.angle_gamma   90.00
#
_symmetry.space_group_name_H-M   'P 1'
#
loop_
_entity.id
_entity.type
_entity.pdbx_description
1 polymer ?
#
loop_
_entity_poly.entity_id
_entity_poly.type
_entity_poly.pdbx_seq_one_letter_code
_entity_poly.pdbx_strand_id
1 'polypeptide(L)'
;MEIKLGQQGEKAAQEGLLEKRIWEWIQSQTSPGMKDLSNAFERHEAGPGVGLLKGLGVNIDGGKFVCENPENISNAIEERTTFIQTLQGTEEIIEHFKGRKGLIESVVVVNRNWSITKAGTAIEDSKLNEVVQIAEITPEILQGEAWKDAEFRPYDVALEASMPRSGRSHPMQALIERIRSIFLEMGFSEIVEDYVQTAGWNMDALFIPQDHPAREMQDTFYLDEPNQIPLNPQLMKQWKEIHEHGGKTESKGWGGKFDEEISQKGLLRTHTTVNTIQYLAENPIEPCRVFAIDRVFRKESIDRTHLPEFHQIEGIIMEPGANLGMLVTTLKTFYQKMGYPEVRVRPAYFPYTEPSLEVEVKWRGKWLELGGAGIFRPEVTEPLGIKDPVCAWGMGLERLAMLVLGLDDIRQLYISDLEWLRNQPIL
;
A
#
# COMPACT_ATOMS: atom_id res chain seq x y z
N MET A 1 6.18 25.04 24.07
CA MET A 1 5.74 24.78 22.70
C MET A 1 6.23 25.97 21.90
N GLU A 2 7.12 25.72 20.95
CA GLU A 2 7.70 26.75 20.10
C GLU A 2 7.02 26.66 18.73
N ILE A 3 6.63 27.81 18.17
CA ILE A 3 6.02 27.87 16.84
C ILE A 3 7.17 28.04 15.84
N LYS A 4 7.16 27.23 14.79
CA LYS A 4 8.06 27.36 13.64
C LYS A 4 7.25 27.57 12.37
N LEU A 5 7.88 28.12 11.34
CA LEU A 5 7.28 28.18 10.01
C LEU A 5 7.28 26.78 9.40
N GLY A 6 6.16 26.39 8.80
CA GLY A 6 6.13 25.24 7.89
C GLY A 6 6.63 25.64 6.49
N GLN A 7 6.68 24.69 5.57
CA GLN A 7 7.19 24.91 4.21
C GLN A 7 6.48 26.07 3.46
N GLN A 8 5.16 26.21 3.61
CA GLN A 8 4.41 27.32 3.00
C GLN A 8 4.63 28.63 3.78
N GLY A 9 4.89 28.54 5.09
CA GLY A 9 5.19 29.69 5.93
C GLY A 9 6.52 30.34 5.58
N GLU A 10 7.55 29.53 5.32
CA GLU A 10 8.85 30.02 4.83
C GLU A 10 8.70 30.72 3.47
N LYS A 11 7.95 30.12 2.54
CA LYS A 11 7.64 30.73 1.25
C LYS A 11 6.89 32.06 1.42
N ALA A 12 5.90 32.11 2.31
CA ALA A 12 5.17 33.33 2.62
C ALA A 12 6.03 34.41 3.31
N ALA A 13 7.03 34.02 4.09
CA ALA A 13 7.98 34.96 4.71
C ALA A 13 8.92 35.60 3.67
N GLN A 14 9.29 34.85 2.63
CA GLN A 14 10.18 35.31 1.56
C GLN A 14 9.45 36.07 0.45
N GLU A 15 8.35 35.52 -0.06
CA GLU A 15 7.60 36.05 -1.21
C GLU A 15 6.43 36.95 -0.80
N GLY A 16 6.09 36.99 0.49
CA GLY A 16 4.91 37.66 1.02
C GLY A 16 3.67 36.76 1.05
N LEU A 17 2.77 37.05 1.99
CA LEU A 17 1.48 36.35 2.09
C LEU A 17 0.65 36.51 0.82
N LEU A 18 -0.10 35.47 0.46
CA LEU A 18 -0.95 35.47 -0.73
C LEU A 18 -1.96 36.62 -0.71
N GLU A 19 -2.61 36.86 0.43
CA GLU A 19 -3.51 37.99 0.61
C GLU A 19 -2.81 39.35 0.44
N LYS A 20 -1.54 39.47 0.84
CA LYS A 20 -0.74 40.69 0.67
C LYS A 20 -0.43 40.95 -0.80
N ARG A 21 0.09 39.93 -1.50
CA ARG A 21 0.42 39.99 -2.94
C ARG A 21 -0.79 40.40 -3.78
N ILE A 22 -1.96 39.81 -3.49
CA ILE A 22 -3.19 40.14 -4.22
C ILE A 22 -3.71 41.52 -3.84
N TRP A 23 -3.62 41.92 -2.57
CA TRP A 23 -4.06 43.25 -2.12
C TRP A 23 -3.22 44.38 -2.73
N GLU A 24 -1.89 44.24 -2.74
CA GLU A 24 -0.98 45.20 -3.41
C GLU A 24 -1.27 45.27 -4.92
N TRP A 25 -1.54 44.12 -5.55
CA TRP A 25 -1.96 44.08 -6.95
C TRP A 25 -3.29 44.82 -7.16
N ILE A 26 -4.31 44.60 -6.32
CA ILE A 26 -5.60 45.32 -6.39
C ILE A 26 -5.39 46.83 -6.27
N GLN A 27 -4.53 47.28 -5.36
CA GLN A 27 -4.23 48.71 -5.16
C GLN A 27 -3.47 49.33 -6.34
N SER A 28 -2.67 48.55 -7.07
CA SER A 28 -1.91 49.03 -8.24
C SER A 28 -2.77 49.24 -9.50
N GLN A 29 -4.00 48.72 -9.53
CA GLN A 29 -4.86 48.71 -10.71
C GLN A 29 -5.93 49.81 -10.63
N THR A 30 -6.20 50.48 -11.75
CA THR A 30 -7.25 51.52 -11.85
C THR A 30 -8.68 50.96 -11.85
N SER A 31 -8.88 49.68 -12.21
CA SER A 31 -10.19 49.00 -12.15
C SER A 31 -9.99 47.49 -11.97
N PRO A 32 -9.62 47.02 -10.78
CA PRO A 32 -9.29 45.62 -10.52
C PRO A 32 -10.53 44.73 -10.67
N GLY A 33 -10.47 43.79 -11.62
CA GLY A 33 -11.52 42.82 -11.89
C GLY A 33 -11.07 41.36 -11.74
N MET A 34 -12.03 40.45 -11.59
CA MET A 34 -11.76 39.01 -11.44
C MET A 34 -11.09 38.40 -12.68
N LYS A 35 -11.38 38.95 -13.87
CA LYS A 35 -10.74 38.55 -15.13
C LYS A 35 -9.25 38.92 -15.15
N ASP A 36 -8.92 40.11 -14.67
CA ASP A 36 -7.54 40.60 -14.65
C ASP A 36 -6.71 39.88 -13.58
N LEU A 37 -7.34 39.50 -12.46
CA LEU A 37 -6.69 38.69 -11.42
C LEU A 37 -6.30 37.31 -11.96
N SER A 38 -7.16 36.70 -12.77
CA SER A 38 -6.91 35.38 -13.39
C SER A 38 -5.76 35.40 -14.41
N ASN A 39 -5.36 36.59 -14.89
CA ASN A 39 -4.22 36.76 -15.78
C ASN A 39 -2.91 37.01 -15.00
N ALA A 40 -2.99 37.57 -13.79
CA ALA A 40 -1.83 37.94 -12.97
C ALA A 40 -1.41 36.86 -11.97
N PHE A 41 -2.35 35.98 -11.55
CA PHE A 41 -2.11 34.90 -10.60
C PHE A 41 -2.58 33.57 -11.16
N GLU A 42 -1.91 32.49 -10.75
CA GLU A 42 -2.33 31.15 -11.16
C GLU A 42 -3.70 30.78 -10.59
N ARG A 43 -4.41 29.88 -11.28
CA ARG A 43 -5.76 29.44 -10.90
C ARG A 43 -5.83 28.88 -9.47
N HIS A 44 -4.76 28.26 -9.01
CA HIS A 44 -4.64 27.67 -7.68
C HIS A 44 -4.35 28.71 -6.58
N GLU A 45 -3.88 29.91 -6.94
CA GLU A 45 -3.64 31.05 -6.03
C GLU A 45 -4.84 32.01 -6.00
N ALA A 46 -5.41 32.32 -7.17
CA ALA A 46 -6.47 33.33 -7.30
C ALA A 46 -7.75 32.98 -6.52
N GLY A 47 -8.18 31.71 -6.56
CA GLY A 47 -9.38 31.25 -5.85
C GLY A 47 -9.26 31.38 -4.33
N PRO A 48 -8.27 30.73 -3.69
CA PRO A 48 -8.03 30.86 -2.25
C PRO A 48 -7.77 32.29 -1.81
N GLY A 49 -6.97 33.05 -2.58
CA GLY A 49 -6.65 34.44 -2.27
C GLY A 49 -7.86 35.37 -2.19
N VAL A 50 -8.81 35.21 -3.11
CA VAL A 50 -10.10 35.93 -3.07
C VAL A 50 -10.92 35.54 -1.84
N GLY A 51 -10.92 34.26 -1.46
CA GLY A 51 -11.56 33.80 -0.23
C GLY A 51 -11.00 34.48 1.03
N LEU A 52 -9.67 34.65 1.09
CA LEU A 52 -8.99 35.31 2.21
C LEU A 52 -9.32 36.80 2.29
N LEU A 53 -9.33 37.49 1.14
CA LEU A 53 -9.69 38.90 1.06
C LEU A 53 -11.17 39.15 1.37
N LYS A 54 -12.06 38.22 0.98
CA LYS A 54 -13.48 38.28 1.38
C LYS A 54 -13.65 38.18 2.89
N GLY A 55 -12.85 37.34 3.54
CA GLY A 55 -12.79 37.25 5.02
C GLY A 55 -12.29 38.54 5.69
N LEU A 56 -11.61 39.42 4.96
CA LEU A 56 -11.14 40.73 5.41
C LEU A 56 -12.10 41.88 5.05
N GLY A 57 -13.20 41.60 4.33
CA GLY A 57 -14.19 42.61 3.95
C GLY A 57 -14.13 43.10 2.50
N VAL A 58 -13.39 42.41 1.61
CA VAL A 58 -13.42 42.69 0.17
C VAL A 58 -14.61 41.96 -0.48
N ASN A 59 -15.50 42.71 -1.12
CA ASN A 59 -16.65 42.18 -1.86
C ASN A 59 -16.41 42.24 -3.37
N ILE A 60 -17.19 41.46 -4.12
CA ILE A 60 -17.17 41.47 -5.58
C ILE A 60 -18.53 41.97 -6.06
N ASP A 61 -18.55 43.13 -6.72
CA ASP A 61 -19.75 43.69 -7.34
C ASP A 61 -19.50 43.89 -8.83
N GLY A 62 -20.40 43.34 -9.67
CA GLY A 62 -20.26 43.38 -11.13
C GLY A 62 -18.94 42.81 -11.69
N GLY A 63 -18.25 41.93 -10.94
CA GLY A 63 -16.94 41.39 -11.32
C GLY A 63 -15.74 42.27 -10.94
N LYS A 64 -15.94 43.37 -10.20
CA LYS A 64 -14.91 44.25 -9.66
C LYS A 64 -14.77 44.08 -8.15
N PHE A 65 -13.57 44.26 -7.63
CA PHE A 65 -13.33 44.26 -6.19
C PHE A 65 -13.74 45.60 -5.57
N VAL A 66 -14.60 45.55 -4.55
CA VAL A 66 -15.11 46.73 -3.82
C VAL A 66 -14.87 46.51 -2.33
N CYS A 67 -14.36 47.52 -1.64
CA CYS A 67 -14.19 47.50 -0.19
C CYS A 67 -14.61 48.84 0.41
N GLU A 68 -15.25 48.81 1.58
CA GLU A 68 -15.73 50.01 2.27
C GLU A 68 -14.61 50.70 3.05
N ASN A 69 -13.62 49.93 3.54
CA ASN A 69 -12.52 50.46 4.33
C ASN A 69 -11.16 49.79 3.98
N PRO A 70 -10.42 50.33 2.99
CA PRO A 70 -9.13 49.81 2.55
C PRO A 70 -8.03 49.84 3.63
N GLU A 71 -8.09 50.78 4.57
CA GLU A 71 -7.07 50.93 5.61
C GLU A 71 -7.12 49.77 6.61
N ASN A 72 -8.31 49.35 7.02
CA ASN A 72 -8.48 48.19 7.91
C ASN A 72 -7.95 46.89 7.30
N ILE A 73 -8.15 46.69 6.00
CA ILE A 73 -7.65 45.52 5.28
C ILE A 73 -6.11 45.55 5.25
N SER A 74 -5.52 46.72 4.97
CA SER A 74 -4.07 46.89 4.92
C SER A 74 -3.44 46.62 6.30
N ASN A 75 -4.03 47.16 7.37
CA ASN A 75 -3.56 46.94 8.74
C ASN A 75 -3.64 45.45 9.16
N ALA A 76 -4.73 44.77 8.84
CA ALA A 76 -4.88 43.34 9.14
C ALA A 76 -3.88 42.46 8.36
N ILE A 77 -3.57 42.82 7.12
CA ILE A 77 -2.56 42.14 6.30
C ILE A 77 -1.16 42.41 6.86
N GLU A 78 -0.88 43.63 7.31
CA GLU A 78 0.41 44.00 7.89
C GLU A 78 0.67 43.29 9.23
N GLU A 79 -0.35 43.19 10.09
CA GLU A 79 -0.30 42.42 11.34
C GLU A 79 0.00 40.93 11.08
N ARG A 80 -0.70 40.32 10.11
CA ARG A 80 -0.45 38.94 9.68
C ARG A 80 0.94 38.73 9.09
N THR A 81 1.44 39.70 8.33
CA THR A 81 2.79 39.65 7.74
C THR A 81 3.86 39.73 8.83
N THR A 82 3.67 40.63 9.81
CA THR A 82 4.57 40.80 10.95
C THR A 82 4.65 39.54 11.80
N PHE A 83 3.51 38.86 12.01
CA PHE A 83 3.47 37.58 12.70
C PHE A 83 4.30 36.50 11.98
N ILE A 84 4.15 36.35 10.66
CA ILE A 84 4.92 35.35 9.90
C ILE A 84 6.43 35.63 9.93
N GLN A 85 6.84 36.90 10.01
CA GLN A 85 8.26 37.27 10.10
C GLN A 85 8.88 37.08 11.48
N THR A 86 8.11 37.35 12.54
CA THR A 86 8.62 37.38 13.93
C THR A 86 8.23 36.16 14.76
N LEU A 87 7.18 35.43 14.34
CA LEU A 87 6.51 34.36 15.07
C LEU A 87 6.02 34.77 16.47
N GLN A 88 5.82 36.08 16.67
CA GLN A 88 5.29 36.67 17.90
C GLN A 88 3.93 37.30 17.61
N GLY A 89 2.90 36.88 18.33
CA GLY A 89 1.54 37.39 18.16
C GLY A 89 0.57 36.90 19.21
N THR A 90 -0.68 37.36 19.10
CA THR A 90 -1.79 36.97 19.98
C THR A 90 -2.28 35.55 19.66
N GLU A 91 -3.00 34.95 20.61
CA GLU A 91 -3.56 33.60 20.47
C GLU A 91 -4.51 33.48 19.27
N GLU A 92 -5.25 34.56 18.96
CA GLU A 92 -6.15 34.66 17.81
C GLU A 92 -5.42 34.54 16.45
N ILE A 93 -4.24 35.16 16.31
CA ILE A 93 -3.44 35.08 15.08
C ILE A 93 -2.84 33.68 14.93
N ILE A 94 -2.39 33.09 16.03
CA ILE A 94 -1.87 31.71 16.03
C ILE A 94 -2.95 30.73 15.57
N GLU A 95 -4.18 30.87 16.09
CA GLU A 95 -5.31 30.01 15.71
C GLU A 95 -5.70 30.20 14.24
N HIS A 96 -5.68 31.44 13.74
CA HIS A 96 -5.89 31.76 12.32
C HIS A 96 -4.91 31.02 11.39
N PHE A 97 -3.61 31.00 11.73
CA PHE A 97 -2.59 30.33 10.92
C PHE A 97 -2.54 28.81 11.13
N LYS A 98 -2.96 28.30 12.29
CA LYS A 98 -3.05 26.86 12.56
C LYS A 98 -4.08 26.16 11.67
N GLY A 99 -5.16 26.85 11.31
CA GLY A 99 -6.15 26.37 10.34
C GLY A 99 -5.65 26.30 8.89
N ARG A 100 -4.50 26.93 8.59
CA ARG A 100 -3.92 26.97 7.24
C ARG A 100 -2.78 25.97 7.11
N LYS A 101 -2.98 24.96 6.27
CA LYS A 101 -2.05 23.86 6.08
C LYS A 101 -0.65 24.35 5.68
N GLY A 102 0.35 24.01 6.49
CA GLY A 102 1.78 24.22 6.19
C GLY A 102 2.33 25.62 6.43
N LEU A 103 1.57 26.55 7.03
CA LEU A 103 2.08 27.89 7.39
C LEU A 103 2.84 27.90 8.72
N ILE A 104 2.29 27.30 9.77
CA ILE A 104 2.95 27.20 11.07
C ILE A 104 2.92 25.76 11.60
N GLU A 105 3.94 25.41 12.37
CA GLU A 105 4.11 24.12 13.03
C GLU A 105 4.42 24.33 14.50
N SER A 106 3.72 23.62 15.39
CA SER A 106 3.99 23.66 16.83
C SER A 106 4.98 22.55 17.20
N VAL A 107 6.19 22.93 17.58
CA VAL A 107 7.23 21.99 18.02
C VAL A 107 7.33 22.00 19.54
N VAL A 108 7.38 20.81 20.14
CA VAL A 108 7.66 20.68 21.57
C VAL A 108 9.17 20.66 21.76
N VAL A 109 9.71 21.75 22.30
CA VAL A 109 11.11 21.83 22.71
C VAL A 109 11.19 21.59 24.22
N VAL A 110 12.05 20.64 24.62
CA VAL A 110 12.29 20.29 26.03
C VAL A 110 13.56 21.00 26.49
N ASN A 111 13.41 22.09 27.24
CA ASN A 111 14.53 22.72 27.93
C ASN A 111 14.74 22.06 29.30
N ARG A 112 15.92 21.47 29.52
CA ARG A 112 16.31 20.89 30.81
C ARG A 112 17.29 21.85 31.49
N ASN A 113 16.88 22.37 32.65
CA ASN A 113 17.73 23.21 33.49
C ASN A 113 18.06 22.45 34.77
N TRP A 114 19.32 22.50 35.18
CA TRP A 114 19.78 21.91 36.43
C TRP A 114 20.21 23.01 37.38
N SER A 115 19.80 22.91 38.64
CA SER A 115 20.25 23.78 39.72
C SER A 115 20.57 22.93 40.94
N ILE A 116 21.58 23.31 41.70
CA ILE A 116 21.91 22.66 42.97
C ILE A 116 20.74 22.82 43.94
N THR A 117 20.37 21.74 44.62
CA THR A 117 19.29 21.75 45.64
C THR A 117 19.77 22.45 46.91
N LYS A 118 18.85 22.99 47.73
CA LYS A 118 19.22 23.61 49.03
C LYS A 118 20.02 22.67 49.93
N ALA A 119 19.76 21.36 49.86
CA ALA A 119 20.52 20.34 50.58
C ALA A 119 21.95 20.21 50.02
N GLY A 120 22.13 20.27 48.70
CA GLY A 120 23.45 20.28 48.06
C GLY A 120 24.25 21.54 48.37
N THR A 121 23.62 22.72 48.41
CA THR A 121 24.30 23.99 48.76
C THR A 121 24.74 24.05 50.23
N ALA A 122 24.15 23.24 51.10
CA ALA A 122 24.49 23.18 52.52
C ALA A 122 25.65 22.20 52.83
N ILE A 123 26.16 21.49 51.83
CA ILE A 123 27.35 20.63 51.99
C ILE A 123 28.59 21.51 51.94
N GLU A 124 29.41 21.44 52.98
CA GLU A 124 30.71 22.12 53.02
C GLU A 124 31.69 21.47 52.03
N ASP A 125 32.44 22.28 51.29
CA ASP A 125 33.41 21.80 50.29
C ASP A 125 34.43 20.81 50.88
N SER A 126 34.76 20.93 52.16
CA SER A 126 35.67 20.03 52.89
C SER A 126 35.15 18.59 53.04
N LYS A 127 33.86 18.35 52.75
CA LYS A 127 33.21 17.03 52.76
C LYS A 127 33.07 16.42 51.37
N LEU A 128 33.42 17.17 50.32
CA LEU A 128 33.42 16.68 48.95
C LEU A 128 34.75 15.95 48.68
N ASN A 129 34.68 14.63 48.55
CA ASN A 129 35.81 13.84 48.09
C ASN A 129 35.68 13.63 46.58
N GLU A 130 36.67 14.09 45.82
CA GLU A 130 36.78 13.79 44.40
C GLU A 130 37.27 12.34 44.26
N VAL A 131 36.36 11.45 43.88
CA VAL A 131 36.69 10.04 43.61
C VAL A 131 36.61 9.81 42.12
N VAL A 132 37.74 9.41 41.52
CA VAL A 132 37.79 9.04 40.10
C VAL A 132 37.16 7.66 39.97
N GLN A 133 35.99 7.60 39.35
CA GLN A 133 35.31 6.35 39.07
C GLN A 133 35.61 5.86 37.65
N ILE A 134 36.01 4.60 37.53
CA ILE A 134 36.23 3.97 36.23
C ILE A 134 34.87 3.59 35.63
N ALA A 135 34.55 4.15 34.45
CA ALA A 135 33.30 3.90 33.74
C ALA A 135 33.38 2.73 32.74
N GLU A 136 34.52 2.59 32.06
CA GLU A 136 34.79 1.49 31.13
C GLU A 136 36.15 0.86 31.43
N ILE A 137 36.21 -0.46 31.38
CA ILE A 137 37.44 -1.21 31.56
C ILE A 137 38.21 -1.20 30.22
N THR A 138 39.39 -0.60 30.21
CA THR A 138 40.25 -0.59 29.01
C THR A 138 41.35 -1.65 29.09
N PRO A 139 41.91 -2.09 27.94
CA PRO A 139 43.04 -3.03 27.93
C PRO A 139 44.24 -2.56 28.75
N GLU A 140 44.52 -1.26 28.81
CA GLU A 140 45.65 -0.68 29.54
C GLU A 140 45.46 -0.79 31.06
N ILE A 141 44.22 -0.59 31.52
CA ILE A 141 43.86 -0.78 32.93
C ILE A 141 44.00 -2.26 33.31
N LEU A 142 43.58 -3.18 32.43
CA LEU A 142 43.68 -4.63 32.65
C LEU A 142 45.12 -5.16 32.63
N GLN A 143 46.00 -4.56 31.83
CA GLN A 143 47.42 -4.90 31.79
C GLN A 143 48.18 -4.41 33.02
N GLY A 144 47.69 -3.35 33.68
CA GLY A 144 48.18 -2.89 34.98
C GLY A 144 47.47 -3.55 36.17
N GLU A 145 47.76 -3.05 37.37
CA GLU A 145 47.06 -3.45 38.61
C GLU A 145 46.04 -2.40 39.09
N ALA A 146 45.93 -1.27 38.38
CA ALA A 146 45.10 -0.12 38.76
C ALA A 146 43.60 -0.46 38.93
N TRP A 147 43.12 -1.54 38.31
CA TRP A 147 41.73 -2.00 38.46
C TRP A 147 41.43 -2.65 39.81
N LYS A 148 42.45 -3.11 40.55
CA LYS A 148 42.25 -3.83 41.83
C LYS A 148 41.76 -2.91 42.95
N ASP A 149 42.24 -1.66 42.97
CA ASP A 149 41.91 -0.65 43.97
C ASP A 149 40.99 0.45 43.44
N ALA A 150 40.49 0.30 42.20
CA ALA A 150 39.63 1.28 41.57
C ALA A 150 38.18 1.19 42.05
N GLU A 151 37.53 2.35 42.15
CA GLU A 151 36.09 2.44 42.35
C GLU A 151 35.39 2.45 40.98
N PHE A 152 34.50 1.49 40.75
CA PHE A 152 33.79 1.37 39.47
C PHE A 152 32.44 2.06 39.54
N ARG A 153 32.11 2.81 38.48
CA ARG A 153 30.76 3.35 38.34
C ARG A 153 29.76 2.19 38.19
N PRO A 154 28.72 2.08 39.02
CA PRO A 154 27.73 1.02 38.89
C PRO A 154 27.03 1.12 37.54
N TYR A 155 26.94 -0.01 36.84
CA TYR A 155 26.24 -0.11 35.57
C TYR A 155 24.74 -0.11 35.81
N ASP A 156 24.03 0.87 35.25
CA ASP A 156 22.58 0.94 35.32
C ASP A 156 21.98 -0.01 34.27
N VAL A 157 21.49 -1.15 34.74
CA VAL A 157 20.84 -2.18 33.91
C VAL A 157 19.49 -1.73 33.31
N ALA A 158 18.94 -0.60 33.76
CA ALA A 158 17.72 -0.03 33.20
C ALA A 158 17.99 0.90 32.01
N LEU A 159 19.25 1.24 31.72
CA LEU A 159 19.60 2.03 30.54
C LEU A 159 19.30 1.26 29.26
N GLU A 160 18.68 1.95 28.29
CA GLU A 160 18.52 1.39 26.95
C GLU A 160 19.90 1.16 26.32
N ALA A 161 20.18 -0.10 26.00
CA ALA A 161 21.38 -0.47 25.27
C ALA A 161 21.19 -0.16 23.78
N SER A 162 22.23 0.36 23.13
CA SER A 162 22.26 0.49 21.68
C SER A 162 22.25 -0.89 21.03
N MET A 163 21.10 -1.32 20.50
CA MET A 163 21.03 -2.56 19.73
C MET A 163 21.72 -2.38 18.37
N PRO A 164 22.65 -3.27 17.98
CA PRO A 164 23.28 -3.19 16.67
C PRO A 164 22.20 -3.29 15.59
N ARG A 165 22.24 -2.36 14.63
CA ARG A 165 21.31 -2.36 13.50
C ARG A 165 21.66 -3.51 12.56
N SER A 166 20.80 -4.51 12.49
CA SER A 166 20.91 -5.60 11.52
C SER A 166 20.07 -5.33 10.27
N GLY A 167 20.44 -5.96 9.16
CA GLY A 167 19.58 -6.00 7.98
C GLY A 167 18.29 -6.75 8.26
N ARG A 168 17.17 -6.26 7.73
CA ARG A 168 15.85 -6.89 7.83
C ARG A 168 15.31 -7.15 6.43
N SER A 169 14.74 -8.34 6.23
CA SER A 169 13.97 -8.63 5.03
C SER A 169 12.66 -7.86 5.05
N HIS A 170 12.11 -7.55 3.87
CA HIS A 170 10.79 -6.97 3.78
C HIS A 170 9.75 -7.95 4.37
N PRO A 171 8.77 -7.50 5.18
CA PRO A 171 7.76 -8.40 5.78
C PRO A 171 7.01 -9.24 4.74
N MET A 172 6.71 -8.66 3.57
CA MET A 172 6.12 -9.41 2.47
C MET A 172 7.02 -10.53 1.96
N GLN A 173 8.33 -10.30 1.82
CA GLN A 173 9.25 -11.34 1.39
C GLN A 173 9.31 -12.47 2.42
N ALA A 174 9.41 -12.13 3.71
CA ALA A 174 9.39 -13.12 4.78
C ALA A 174 8.11 -13.96 4.77
N LEU A 175 6.96 -13.32 4.51
CA LEU A 175 5.68 -14.00 4.36
C LEU A 175 5.63 -14.90 3.12
N ILE A 176 6.15 -14.44 1.97
CA ILE A 176 6.27 -15.25 0.75
C ILE A 176 7.10 -16.50 1.01
N GLU A 177 8.27 -16.38 1.66
CA GLU A 177 9.12 -17.53 2.00
C GLU A 177 8.39 -18.52 2.92
N ARG A 178 7.65 -18.00 3.91
CA ARG A 178 6.88 -18.85 4.83
C ARG A 178 5.77 -19.61 4.09
N ILE A 179 5.04 -18.95 3.21
CA ILE A 179 3.95 -19.57 2.42
C ILE A 179 4.52 -20.59 1.44
N ARG A 180 5.63 -20.26 0.76
CA ARG A 180 6.39 -21.17 -0.08
C ARG A 180 6.79 -22.43 0.68
N SER A 181 7.40 -22.28 1.85
CA SER A 181 7.77 -23.43 2.70
C SER A 181 6.58 -24.32 3.03
N ILE A 182 5.44 -23.73 3.39
CA ILE A 182 4.21 -24.49 3.71
C ILE A 182 3.70 -25.29 2.51
N PHE A 183 3.63 -24.69 1.32
CA PHE A 183 3.17 -25.42 0.13
C PHE A 183 4.15 -26.51 -0.29
N LEU A 184 5.46 -26.27 -0.22
CA LEU A 184 6.48 -27.28 -0.47
C LEU A 184 6.35 -28.47 0.51
N GLU A 185 6.14 -28.20 1.81
CA GLU A 185 5.87 -29.25 2.81
C GLU A 185 4.58 -30.04 2.54
N MET A 186 3.59 -29.40 1.91
CA MET A 186 2.33 -30.03 1.51
C MET A 186 2.45 -30.82 0.19
N GLY A 187 3.64 -30.89 -0.40
CA GLY A 187 3.93 -31.64 -1.62
C GLY A 187 3.60 -30.90 -2.91
N PHE A 188 3.52 -29.58 -2.86
CA PHE A 188 3.38 -28.74 -4.05
C PHE A 188 4.74 -28.39 -4.66
N SER A 189 4.75 -28.16 -5.98
CA SER A 189 5.90 -27.59 -6.69
C SER A 189 5.62 -26.15 -7.09
N GLU A 190 6.61 -25.27 -6.96
CA GLU A 190 6.48 -23.86 -7.33
C GLU A 190 6.68 -23.67 -8.84
N ILE A 191 5.83 -22.87 -9.47
CA ILE A 191 5.95 -22.45 -10.87
C ILE A 191 6.03 -20.92 -10.96
N VAL A 192 6.72 -20.42 -11.98
CA VAL A 192 6.93 -18.98 -12.23
C VAL A 192 6.75 -18.72 -13.72
N GLU A 193 6.04 -17.64 -14.05
CA GLU A 193 5.76 -17.24 -15.43
C GLU A 193 5.83 -15.72 -15.60
N ASP A 194 5.89 -15.28 -16.85
CA ASP A 194 5.98 -13.87 -17.22
C ASP A 194 4.73 -13.05 -16.86
N TYR A 195 4.94 -11.75 -16.68
CA TYR A 195 3.89 -10.78 -16.34
C TYR A 195 3.02 -10.42 -17.54
N VAL A 196 3.62 -10.39 -18.73
CA VAL A 196 2.94 -10.08 -19.99
C VAL A 196 2.32 -11.36 -20.51
N GLN A 197 1.00 -11.34 -20.66
CA GLN A 197 0.21 -12.47 -21.11
C GLN A 197 -0.71 -12.06 -22.25
N THR A 198 -1.22 -13.04 -22.99
CA THR A 198 -2.29 -12.82 -23.97
C THR A 198 -3.65 -12.82 -23.28
N ALA A 199 -4.62 -12.07 -23.80
CA ALA A 199 -6.00 -12.16 -23.35
C ALA A 199 -6.58 -13.57 -23.51
N GLY A 200 -6.09 -14.32 -24.51
CA GLY A 200 -6.37 -15.72 -24.73
C GLY A 200 -6.04 -16.57 -23.51
N TRP A 201 -4.78 -16.60 -23.11
CA TRP A 201 -4.33 -17.36 -21.94
C TRP A 201 -4.91 -16.83 -20.62
N ASN A 202 -4.97 -15.51 -20.45
CA ASN A 202 -5.44 -14.93 -19.19
C ASN A 202 -6.96 -15.07 -19.02
N MET A 203 -7.75 -15.19 -20.08
CA MET A 203 -9.22 -15.15 -19.95
C MET A 203 -9.93 -16.24 -20.76
N ASP A 204 -9.64 -16.36 -22.07
CA ASP A 204 -10.35 -17.33 -22.94
C ASP A 204 -10.08 -18.78 -22.53
N ALA A 205 -8.84 -19.10 -22.15
CA ALA A 205 -8.43 -20.41 -21.64
C ALA A 205 -9.18 -20.81 -20.36
N LEU A 206 -9.63 -19.81 -19.59
CA LEU A 206 -10.41 -19.97 -18.36
C LEU A 206 -11.91 -19.84 -18.62
N PHE A 207 -12.36 -20.01 -19.86
CA PHE A 207 -13.79 -19.98 -20.21
C PHE A 207 -14.53 -18.69 -19.78
N ILE A 208 -13.80 -17.60 -19.52
CA ILE A 208 -14.38 -16.30 -19.18
C ILE A 208 -14.93 -15.70 -20.48
N PRO A 209 -16.19 -15.25 -20.59
CA PRO A 209 -16.71 -14.78 -21.87
C PRO A 209 -16.07 -13.44 -22.30
N GLN A 210 -16.05 -13.14 -23.60
CA GLN A 210 -15.36 -11.94 -24.14
C GLN A 210 -16.06 -10.61 -23.80
N ASP A 211 -17.36 -10.66 -23.47
CA ASP A 211 -18.17 -9.54 -22.98
C ASP A 211 -18.14 -9.39 -21.45
N HIS A 212 -17.31 -10.17 -20.76
CA HIS A 212 -17.19 -10.11 -19.30
C HIS A 212 -16.64 -8.74 -18.84
N PRO A 213 -17.24 -8.08 -17.83
CA PRO A 213 -16.80 -6.76 -17.35
C PRO A 213 -15.31 -6.69 -17.00
N ALA A 214 -14.76 -7.73 -16.38
CA ALA A 214 -13.33 -7.79 -16.03
C ALA A 214 -12.36 -7.65 -17.22
N ARG A 215 -12.82 -7.83 -18.47
CA ARG A 215 -12.02 -7.61 -19.68
C ARG A 215 -12.00 -6.16 -20.15
N GLU A 216 -12.81 -5.29 -19.57
CA GLU A 216 -12.85 -3.89 -19.95
C GLU A 216 -11.52 -3.18 -19.66
N MET A 217 -11.22 -2.14 -20.46
CA MET A 217 -10.04 -1.29 -20.25
C MET A 217 -10.06 -0.54 -18.91
N GLN A 218 -11.19 -0.57 -18.19
CA GLN A 218 -11.34 0.01 -16.87
C GLN A 218 -10.73 -0.89 -15.79
N ASP A 219 -10.70 -2.21 -16.01
CA ASP A 219 -10.28 -3.21 -15.02
C ASP A 219 -8.95 -3.90 -15.39
N THR A 220 -8.59 -3.94 -16.67
CA THR A 220 -7.39 -4.64 -17.18
C THR A 220 -6.41 -3.69 -17.87
N PHE A 221 -5.11 -3.88 -17.60
CA PHE A 221 -4.03 -3.18 -18.30
C PHE A 221 -3.66 -3.90 -19.60
N TYR A 222 -4.24 -3.45 -20.71
CA TYR A 222 -3.78 -3.84 -22.04
C TYR A 222 -2.53 -3.08 -22.44
N LEU A 223 -1.70 -3.70 -23.29
CA LEU A 223 -0.44 -3.15 -23.74
C LEU A 223 -0.59 -2.51 -25.12
N ASP A 224 0.09 -1.38 -25.33
CA ASP A 224 0.28 -0.82 -26.66
C ASP A 224 1.46 -1.50 -27.38
N GLU A 225 2.46 -1.96 -26.64
CA GLU A 225 3.65 -2.65 -27.16
C GLU A 225 4.08 -3.80 -26.23
N PRO A 226 3.95 -5.08 -26.63
CA PRO A 226 3.27 -5.56 -27.84
C PRO A 226 1.74 -5.46 -27.73
N ASN A 227 1.08 -4.85 -28.71
CA ASN A 227 -0.40 -4.82 -28.76
C ASN A 227 -1.02 -6.19 -29.08
N GLN A 228 -0.31 -7.03 -29.84
CA GLN A 228 -0.71 -8.36 -30.23
C GLN A 228 0.44 -9.33 -30.05
N ILE A 229 0.13 -10.50 -29.49
CA ILE A 229 1.05 -11.60 -29.30
C ILE A 229 0.47 -12.81 -30.04
N PRO A 230 1.19 -13.38 -31.03
CA PRO A 230 0.69 -14.52 -31.80
C PRO A 230 0.38 -15.73 -30.91
N LEU A 231 -0.78 -16.35 -31.16
CA LEU A 231 -1.23 -17.56 -30.49
C LEU A 231 -1.29 -18.74 -31.45
N ASN A 232 -1.21 -19.95 -30.91
CA ASN A 232 -1.35 -21.17 -31.70
C ASN A 232 -2.75 -21.22 -32.36
N PRO A 233 -2.87 -21.30 -33.70
CA PRO A 233 -4.16 -21.33 -34.39
C PRO A 233 -5.07 -22.48 -33.98
N GLN A 234 -4.49 -23.64 -33.63
CA GLN A 234 -5.26 -24.79 -33.19
C GLN A 234 -5.93 -24.53 -31.84
N LEU A 235 -5.21 -23.89 -30.91
CA LEU A 235 -5.71 -23.54 -29.59
C LEU A 235 -6.82 -22.49 -29.68
N MET A 236 -6.63 -21.45 -30.50
CA MET A 236 -7.65 -20.44 -30.76
C MET A 236 -8.93 -21.06 -31.33
N LYS A 237 -8.81 -22.03 -32.24
CA LYS A 237 -9.96 -22.75 -32.78
C LYS A 237 -10.70 -23.54 -31.70
N GLN A 238 -9.98 -24.20 -30.78
CA GLN A 238 -10.60 -24.94 -29.68
C GLN A 238 -11.32 -24.00 -28.71
N TRP A 239 -10.72 -22.86 -28.36
CA TRP A 239 -11.38 -21.85 -27.52
C TRP A 239 -12.61 -21.26 -28.20
N LYS A 240 -12.54 -20.98 -29.49
CA LYS A 240 -13.72 -20.56 -30.26
C LYS A 240 -14.85 -21.58 -30.20
N GLU A 241 -14.54 -22.85 -30.46
CA GLU A 241 -15.54 -23.93 -30.47
C GLU A 241 -16.19 -24.13 -29.09
N ILE A 242 -15.40 -24.09 -28.01
CA ILE A 242 -15.93 -24.25 -26.64
C ILE A 242 -16.76 -23.04 -26.21
N HIS A 243 -16.34 -21.81 -26.55
CA HIS A 243 -17.06 -20.59 -26.18
C HIS A 243 -18.34 -20.40 -26.98
N GLU A 244 -18.35 -20.68 -28.29
CA GLU A 244 -19.53 -20.48 -29.12
C GLU A 244 -20.55 -21.62 -28.95
N HIS A 245 -20.09 -22.87 -28.78
CA HIS A 245 -20.93 -24.06 -28.90
C HIS A 245 -20.74 -25.11 -27.80
N GLY A 246 -19.82 -24.93 -26.86
CA GLY A 246 -19.52 -25.90 -25.80
C GLY A 246 -18.58 -27.03 -26.22
N GLY A 247 -18.10 -27.02 -27.47
CA GLY A 247 -17.15 -28.01 -27.99
C GLY A 247 -17.63 -29.46 -27.84
N LYS A 248 -16.80 -30.32 -27.23
CA LYS A 248 -17.16 -31.73 -26.98
C LYS A 248 -17.75 -31.98 -25.60
N THR A 249 -18.02 -30.93 -24.83
CA THR A 249 -18.62 -31.06 -23.50
C THR A 249 -20.14 -31.12 -23.61
N GLU A 250 -20.83 -31.30 -22.48
CA GLU A 250 -22.30 -31.20 -22.42
C GLU A 250 -22.79 -29.73 -22.38
N SER A 251 -21.86 -28.78 -22.38
CA SER A 251 -22.15 -27.34 -22.36
C SER A 251 -22.76 -26.87 -23.67
N LYS A 252 -23.50 -25.76 -23.61
CA LYS A 252 -23.98 -25.04 -24.80
C LYS A 252 -23.03 -23.91 -25.23
N GLY A 253 -21.92 -23.72 -24.52
CA GLY A 253 -21.10 -22.52 -24.62
C GLY A 253 -21.85 -21.27 -24.13
N TRP A 254 -21.27 -20.11 -24.42
CA TRP A 254 -21.88 -18.80 -24.18
C TRP A 254 -22.84 -18.37 -25.30
N GLY A 255 -22.72 -18.96 -26.49
CA GLY A 255 -23.60 -18.68 -27.64
C GLY A 255 -23.38 -17.33 -28.34
N GLY A 256 -22.38 -16.56 -27.90
CA GLY A 256 -21.93 -15.32 -28.56
C GLY A 256 -20.97 -15.58 -29.72
N LYS A 257 -20.56 -14.51 -30.42
CA LYS A 257 -19.50 -14.57 -31.45
C LYS A 257 -18.14 -14.43 -30.77
N PHE A 258 -17.22 -15.34 -31.06
CA PHE A 258 -15.85 -15.30 -30.57
C PHE A 258 -14.93 -14.56 -31.55
N ASP A 259 -14.17 -13.59 -31.03
CA ASP A 259 -13.21 -12.81 -31.79
C ASP A 259 -11.76 -13.22 -31.45
N GLU A 260 -11.05 -13.74 -32.45
CA GLU A 260 -9.66 -14.21 -32.31
C GLU A 260 -8.68 -13.04 -32.12
N GLU A 261 -9.00 -11.84 -32.63
CA GLU A 261 -8.14 -10.66 -32.44
C GLU A 261 -8.14 -10.20 -30.98
N ILE A 262 -9.26 -10.38 -30.27
CA ILE A 262 -9.34 -10.07 -28.84
C ILE A 262 -8.40 -10.98 -28.06
N SER A 263 -8.38 -12.28 -28.36
CA SER A 263 -7.51 -13.26 -27.68
C SER A 263 -6.02 -12.95 -27.83
N GLN A 264 -5.61 -12.35 -28.95
CA GLN A 264 -4.21 -12.04 -29.21
C GLN A 264 -3.73 -10.76 -28.52
N LYS A 265 -4.60 -9.97 -27.91
CA LYS A 265 -4.20 -8.72 -27.24
C LYS A 265 -3.22 -8.99 -26.10
N GLY A 266 -2.11 -8.24 -26.09
CA GLY A 266 -1.17 -8.24 -24.97
C GLY A 266 -1.76 -7.50 -23.76
N LEU A 267 -1.60 -8.08 -22.57
CA LEU A 267 -2.00 -7.48 -21.30
C LEU A 267 -1.01 -7.82 -20.18
N LEU A 268 -1.08 -7.06 -19.09
CA LEU A 268 -0.48 -7.49 -17.82
C LEU A 268 -1.45 -8.43 -17.11
N ARG A 269 -0.98 -9.60 -16.70
CA ARG A 269 -1.83 -10.63 -16.11
C ARG A 269 -2.63 -10.11 -14.92
N THR A 270 -3.92 -10.44 -14.89
CA THR A 270 -4.86 -9.97 -13.84
C THR A 270 -4.95 -10.91 -12.64
N HIS A 271 -4.46 -12.14 -12.82
CA HIS A 271 -4.44 -13.20 -11.82
C HIS A 271 -3.38 -14.25 -12.21
N THR A 272 -2.87 -15.00 -11.24
CA THR A 272 -1.85 -16.05 -11.46
C THR A 272 -2.43 -17.37 -11.97
N THR A 273 -3.76 -17.50 -12.11
CA THR A 273 -4.43 -18.64 -12.76
C THR A 273 -3.97 -18.87 -14.21
N VAL A 274 -3.47 -17.81 -14.86
CA VAL A 274 -2.87 -17.92 -16.21
C VAL A 274 -1.61 -18.81 -16.21
N ASN A 275 -0.83 -18.77 -15.14
CA ASN A 275 0.38 -19.59 -15.01
C ASN A 275 0.00 -21.06 -14.84
N THR A 276 -1.01 -21.35 -14.00
CA THR A 276 -1.43 -22.72 -13.72
C THR A 276 -2.12 -23.36 -14.93
N ILE A 277 -2.90 -22.61 -15.71
CA ILE A 277 -3.52 -23.13 -16.93
C ILE A 277 -2.51 -23.38 -18.06
N GLN A 278 -1.47 -22.54 -18.18
CA GLN A 278 -0.36 -22.78 -19.11
C GLN A 278 0.43 -24.03 -18.72
N TYR A 279 0.78 -24.17 -17.44
CA TYR A 279 1.43 -25.38 -16.92
C TYR A 279 0.61 -26.65 -17.21
N LEU A 280 -0.71 -26.59 -17.03
CA LEU A 280 -1.61 -27.70 -17.33
C LEU A 280 -1.69 -28.02 -18.83
N ALA A 281 -1.62 -27.01 -19.70
CA ALA A 281 -1.59 -27.22 -21.14
C ALA A 281 -0.31 -27.93 -21.59
N GLU A 282 0.81 -27.70 -20.91
CA GLU A 282 2.07 -28.40 -21.16
C GLU A 282 2.11 -29.80 -20.53
N ASN A 283 1.38 -30.00 -19.41
CA ASN A 283 1.37 -31.24 -18.63
C ASN A 283 -0.05 -31.83 -18.46
N PRO A 284 -0.80 -32.14 -19.54
CA PRO A 284 -2.23 -32.44 -19.44
C PRO A 284 -2.58 -33.83 -18.91
N ILE A 285 -1.58 -34.69 -18.69
CA ILE A 285 -1.77 -36.12 -18.35
C ILE A 285 -1.22 -36.47 -16.97
N GLU A 286 -0.08 -35.89 -16.57
CA GLU A 286 0.62 -36.30 -15.36
C GLU A 286 0.00 -35.64 -14.11
N PRO A 287 -0.43 -36.43 -13.10
CA PRO A 287 -0.97 -35.85 -11.88
C PRO A 287 0.01 -34.88 -11.23
N CYS A 288 -0.47 -33.70 -10.87
CA CYS A 288 0.40 -32.63 -10.39
C CYS A 288 -0.27 -31.79 -9.30
N ARG A 289 0.58 -31.20 -8.46
CA ARG A 289 0.23 -30.23 -7.43
C ARG A 289 1.19 -29.07 -7.56
N VAL A 290 0.72 -27.96 -8.10
CA VAL A 290 1.58 -26.79 -8.34
C VAL A 290 0.98 -25.53 -7.74
N PHE A 291 1.85 -24.59 -7.39
CA PHE A 291 1.46 -23.28 -6.88
C PHE A 291 2.36 -22.18 -7.45
N ALA A 292 1.83 -20.96 -7.47
CA ALA A 292 2.56 -19.77 -7.86
C ALA A 292 2.31 -18.67 -6.83
N ILE A 293 3.35 -17.92 -6.46
CA ILE A 293 3.23 -16.71 -5.67
C ILE A 293 3.85 -15.59 -6.47
N ASP A 294 3.03 -14.72 -7.04
CA ASP A 294 3.57 -13.72 -7.95
C ASP A 294 2.66 -12.50 -8.10
N ARG A 295 3.21 -11.44 -8.68
CA ARG A 295 2.55 -10.15 -8.87
C ARG A 295 1.51 -10.21 -9.99
N VAL A 296 0.37 -9.58 -9.74
CA VAL A 296 -0.75 -9.43 -10.65
C VAL A 296 -1.15 -7.96 -10.73
N PHE A 297 -1.79 -7.59 -11.83
CA PHE A 297 -2.06 -6.20 -12.17
C PHE A 297 -3.53 -6.02 -12.50
N ARG A 298 -4.19 -5.11 -11.79
CA ARG A 298 -5.60 -4.77 -12.02
C ARG A 298 -5.73 -3.26 -12.00
N LYS A 299 -6.55 -2.71 -12.88
CA LYS A 299 -6.76 -1.26 -12.94
C LYS A 299 -7.79 -0.83 -11.89
N GLU A 300 -7.47 -1.11 -10.63
CA GLU A 300 -8.27 -0.73 -9.48
C GLU A 300 -7.81 0.62 -8.92
N SER A 301 -8.76 1.40 -8.40
CA SER A 301 -8.43 2.65 -7.72
C SER A 301 -7.71 2.36 -6.40
N ILE A 302 -6.59 3.05 -6.16
CA ILE A 302 -5.81 2.89 -4.92
C ILE A 302 -6.67 3.29 -3.72
N ASP A 303 -6.91 2.35 -2.82
CA ASP A 303 -7.57 2.59 -1.54
C ASP A 303 -6.87 1.83 -0.40
N ARG A 304 -7.55 1.66 0.74
CA ARG A 304 -6.97 0.98 1.92
C ARG A 304 -6.85 -0.54 1.77
N THR A 305 -7.51 -1.10 0.76
CA THR A 305 -7.70 -2.54 0.54
C THR A 305 -7.34 -2.98 -0.88
N HIS A 306 -7.24 -2.05 -1.83
CA HIS A 306 -6.98 -2.30 -3.24
C HIS A 306 -5.74 -1.54 -3.71
N LEU A 307 -4.92 -2.24 -4.49
CA LEU A 307 -3.74 -1.71 -5.15
C LEU A 307 -3.77 -2.15 -6.62
N PRO A 308 -3.25 -1.33 -7.55
CA PRO A 308 -3.21 -1.68 -8.96
C PRO A 308 -2.22 -2.81 -9.26
N GLU A 309 -1.27 -3.03 -8.35
CA GLU A 309 -0.33 -4.14 -8.34
C GLU A 309 -0.31 -4.76 -6.96
N PHE A 310 -0.42 -6.09 -6.90
CA PHE A 310 -0.41 -6.85 -5.66
C PHE A 310 0.01 -8.31 -5.96
N HIS A 311 0.20 -9.12 -4.94
CA HIS A 311 0.64 -10.51 -5.09
C HIS A 311 -0.53 -11.47 -4.90
N GLN A 312 -0.62 -12.44 -5.79
CA GLN A 312 -1.59 -13.52 -5.68
C GLN A 312 -0.88 -14.84 -5.45
N ILE A 313 -1.41 -15.61 -4.50
CA ILE A 313 -1.03 -17.00 -4.28
C ILE A 313 -2.09 -17.85 -4.98
N GLU A 314 -1.66 -18.63 -5.95
CA GLU A 314 -2.52 -19.54 -6.70
C GLU A 314 -2.00 -20.96 -6.54
N GLY A 315 -2.89 -21.95 -6.56
CA GLY A 315 -2.46 -23.33 -6.73
C GLY A 315 -3.54 -24.20 -7.36
N ILE A 316 -3.09 -25.34 -7.87
CA ILE A 316 -3.93 -26.36 -8.48
C ILE A 316 -3.52 -27.76 -8.03
N ILE A 317 -4.50 -28.67 -8.04
CA ILE A 317 -4.33 -30.11 -7.86
C ILE A 317 -5.05 -30.78 -9.01
N MET A 318 -4.32 -31.48 -9.87
CA MET A 318 -4.86 -32.34 -10.92
C MET A 318 -4.51 -33.78 -10.59
N GLU A 319 -5.49 -34.61 -10.25
CA GLU A 319 -5.27 -36.04 -10.02
C GLU A 319 -6.57 -36.85 -10.19
N PRO A 320 -6.47 -38.15 -10.57
CA PRO A 320 -7.62 -39.05 -10.62
C PRO A 320 -8.29 -39.20 -9.25
N GLY A 321 -9.37 -38.45 -9.01
CA GLY A 321 -10.10 -38.44 -7.74
C GLY A 321 -10.12 -37.09 -7.00
N ALA A 322 -9.48 -36.06 -7.55
CA ALA A 322 -9.60 -34.70 -7.04
C ALA A 322 -11.08 -34.28 -6.91
N ASN A 323 -11.45 -33.75 -5.75
CA ASN A 323 -12.83 -33.42 -5.42
C ASN A 323 -12.91 -32.28 -4.41
N LEU A 324 -14.13 -31.79 -4.15
CA LEU A 324 -14.35 -30.63 -3.28
C LEU A 324 -13.86 -30.86 -1.84
N GLY A 325 -14.00 -32.08 -1.31
CA GLY A 325 -13.52 -32.42 0.02
C GLY A 325 -12.00 -32.32 0.13
N MET A 326 -11.28 -32.74 -0.91
CA MET A 326 -9.83 -32.60 -1.00
C MET A 326 -9.40 -31.12 -1.04
N LEU A 327 -10.07 -30.32 -1.87
CA LEU A 327 -9.80 -28.87 -1.98
C LEU A 327 -9.99 -28.17 -0.63
N VAL A 328 -11.15 -28.38 0.01
CA VAL A 328 -11.46 -27.76 1.31
C VAL A 328 -10.47 -28.22 2.39
N THR A 329 -10.08 -29.50 2.40
CA THR A 329 -9.11 -30.02 3.36
C THR A 329 -7.73 -29.40 3.15
N THR A 330 -7.27 -29.30 1.89
CA THR A 330 -6.00 -28.67 1.54
C THR A 330 -5.94 -27.23 2.05
N LEU A 331 -6.98 -26.43 1.77
CA LEU A 331 -7.04 -25.04 2.21
C LEU A 331 -7.11 -24.92 3.75
N LYS A 332 -7.87 -25.78 4.42
CA LYS A 332 -7.88 -25.84 5.90
C LYS A 332 -6.52 -26.16 6.47
N THR A 333 -5.80 -27.13 5.90
CA THR A 333 -4.44 -27.51 6.33
C THR A 333 -3.46 -26.35 6.13
N PHE A 334 -3.54 -25.66 5.00
CA PHE A 334 -2.72 -24.47 4.73
C PHE A 334 -2.93 -23.39 5.80
N TYR A 335 -4.18 -22.97 6.02
CA TYR A 335 -4.48 -21.91 7.00
C TYR A 335 -4.17 -22.34 8.43
N GLN A 336 -4.34 -23.62 8.78
CA GLN A 336 -3.91 -24.16 10.06
C GLN A 336 -2.39 -24.05 10.26
N LYS A 337 -1.57 -24.37 9.25
CA LYS A 337 -0.11 -24.17 9.27
C LYS A 337 0.27 -22.69 9.35
N MET A 338 -0.54 -21.80 8.79
CA MET A 338 -0.39 -20.35 8.95
C MET A 338 -0.77 -19.84 10.36
N GLY A 339 -1.39 -20.66 11.21
CA GLY A 339 -1.81 -20.30 12.57
C GLY A 339 -3.28 -19.89 12.69
N TYR A 340 -4.09 -20.11 11.66
CA TYR A 340 -5.50 -19.71 11.59
C TYR A 340 -6.43 -20.92 11.34
N PRO A 341 -6.74 -21.72 12.38
CA PRO A 341 -7.51 -22.96 12.22
C PRO A 341 -9.02 -22.74 11.98
N GLU A 342 -9.56 -21.57 12.33
CA GLU A 342 -10.98 -21.25 12.13
C GLU A 342 -11.27 -20.82 10.69
N VAL A 343 -11.45 -21.82 9.82
CA VAL A 343 -11.71 -21.65 8.37
C VAL A 343 -13.11 -22.13 8.03
N ARG A 344 -13.84 -21.33 7.24
CA ARG A 344 -15.11 -21.75 6.62
C ARG A 344 -15.08 -21.51 5.11
N VAL A 345 -15.93 -22.25 4.40
CA VAL A 345 -16.14 -22.08 2.96
C VAL A 345 -17.59 -21.74 2.69
N ARG A 346 -17.83 -20.84 1.74
CA ARG A 346 -19.18 -20.48 1.27
C ARG A 346 -19.29 -20.70 -0.24
N PRO A 347 -20.46 -21.07 -0.77
CA PRO A 347 -20.67 -21.08 -2.22
C PRO A 347 -20.40 -19.70 -2.82
N ALA A 348 -19.77 -19.69 -3.99
CA ALA A 348 -19.46 -18.49 -4.76
C ALA A 348 -19.70 -18.75 -6.24
N TYR A 349 -19.32 -17.80 -7.10
CA TYR A 349 -19.37 -17.96 -8.55
C TYR A 349 -18.07 -17.44 -9.17
N PHE A 350 -17.37 -18.30 -9.90
CA PHE A 350 -16.30 -17.92 -10.82
C PHE A 350 -16.56 -18.58 -12.18
N PRO A 351 -16.36 -17.87 -13.30
CA PRO A 351 -16.71 -18.40 -14.63
C PRO A 351 -16.03 -19.73 -14.97
N TYR A 352 -14.81 -19.96 -14.47
CA TYR A 352 -13.98 -21.14 -14.74
C TYR A 352 -14.19 -22.31 -13.77
N THR A 353 -15.00 -22.18 -12.70
CA THR A 353 -15.14 -23.27 -11.71
C THR A 353 -16.57 -23.68 -11.40
N GLU A 354 -16.79 -24.98 -11.27
CA GLU A 354 -18.04 -25.59 -10.86
C GLU A 354 -17.78 -26.91 -10.11
N PRO A 355 -18.06 -27.00 -8.80
CA PRO A 355 -18.56 -25.94 -7.92
C PRO A 355 -17.51 -24.87 -7.60
N SER A 356 -17.99 -23.66 -7.28
CA SER A 356 -17.20 -22.50 -6.87
C SER A 356 -17.40 -22.20 -5.37
N LEU A 357 -16.33 -21.84 -4.68
CA LEU A 357 -16.28 -21.57 -3.25
C LEU A 357 -15.46 -20.30 -2.96
N GLU A 358 -15.79 -19.62 -1.88
CA GLU A 358 -14.91 -18.64 -1.25
C GLU A 358 -14.47 -19.11 0.13
N VAL A 359 -13.22 -18.82 0.49
CA VAL A 359 -12.64 -19.20 1.76
C VAL A 359 -12.54 -18.00 2.68
N GLU A 360 -13.07 -18.17 3.88
CA GLU A 360 -13.05 -17.15 4.91
C GLU A 360 -12.36 -17.66 6.17
N VAL A 361 -11.54 -16.81 6.78
CA VAL A 361 -10.82 -17.06 8.03
C VAL A 361 -11.35 -16.12 9.11
N LYS A 362 -11.50 -16.64 10.34
CA LYS A 362 -11.94 -15.82 11.46
C LYS A 362 -10.77 -15.03 12.04
N TRP A 363 -10.92 -13.70 12.10
CA TRP A 363 -9.94 -12.78 12.65
C TRP A 363 -10.63 -11.68 13.47
N ARG A 364 -10.16 -11.42 14.69
CA ARG A 364 -10.76 -10.44 15.63
C ARG A 364 -12.30 -10.60 15.79
N GLY A 365 -12.79 -11.84 15.75
CA GLY A 365 -14.22 -12.16 15.87
C GLY A 365 -15.05 -11.91 14.60
N LYS A 366 -14.44 -11.46 13.49
CA LYS A 366 -15.09 -11.30 12.18
C LYS A 366 -14.58 -12.34 11.19
N TRP A 367 -15.39 -12.67 10.19
CA TRP A 367 -14.97 -13.52 9.08
C TRP A 367 -14.41 -12.64 7.97
N LEU A 368 -13.19 -12.95 7.54
CA LEU A 368 -12.48 -12.23 6.49
C LEU A 368 -12.31 -13.15 5.27
N GLU A 369 -12.76 -12.68 4.12
CA GLU A 369 -12.60 -13.37 2.83
C GLU A 369 -11.15 -13.24 2.34
N LEU A 370 -10.49 -14.38 2.13
CA LEU A 370 -9.08 -14.43 1.72
C LEU A 370 -8.89 -14.86 0.27
N GLY A 371 -9.86 -15.55 -0.34
CA GLY A 371 -9.74 -15.97 -1.72
C GLY A 371 -10.86 -16.86 -2.23
N GLY A 372 -10.80 -17.12 -3.53
CA GLY A 372 -11.68 -18.03 -4.26
C GLY A 372 -11.05 -19.40 -4.43
N ALA A 373 -11.88 -20.43 -4.55
CA ALA A 373 -11.48 -21.78 -4.83
C ALA A 373 -12.59 -22.52 -5.59
N GLY A 374 -12.26 -23.56 -6.33
CA GLY A 374 -13.26 -24.36 -7.02
C GLY A 374 -12.67 -25.52 -7.80
N ILE A 375 -13.52 -26.25 -8.50
CA ILE A 375 -13.09 -27.29 -9.44
C ILE A 375 -13.23 -26.73 -10.84
N PHE A 376 -12.18 -26.77 -11.67
CA PHE A 376 -12.27 -26.28 -13.04
C PHE A 376 -13.38 -26.98 -13.80
N ARG A 377 -14.10 -26.16 -14.56
CA ARG A 377 -15.16 -26.62 -15.44
C ARG A 377 -14.60 -27.49 -16.57
N PRO A 378 -15.38 -28.47 -17.08
CA PRO A 378 -15.00 -29.25 -18.26
C PRO A 378 -14.66 -28.37 -19.47
N GLU A 379 -15.29 -27.21 -19.61
CA GLU A 379 -15.01 -26.25 -20.69
C GLU A 379 -13.61 -25.62 -20.62
N VAL A 380 -12.97 -25.65 -19.45
CA VAL A 380 -11.58 -25.21 -19.25
C VAL A 380 -10.61 -26.36 -19.55
N THR A 381 -10.93 -27.58 -19.14
CA THR A 381 -10.01 -28.73 -19.20
C THR A 381 -10.06 -29.51 -20.53
N GLU A 382 -11.23 -29.66 -21.17
CA GLU A 382 -11.39 -30.42 -22.42
C GLU A 382 -10.53 -29.87 -23.57
N PRO A 383 -10.45 -28.56 -23.82
CA PRO A 383 -9.60 -28.01 -24.89
C PRO A 383 -8.13 -28.38 -24.74
N LEU A 384 -7.67 -28.55 -23.50
CA LEU A 384 -6.29 -28.90 -23.15
C LEU A 384 -6.04 -30.42 -23.12
N GLY A 385 -7.09 -31.22 -23.33
CA GLY A 385 -7.00 -32.69 -23.30
C GLY A 385 -6.90 -33.28 -21.89
N ILE A 386 -7.19 -32.49 -20.85
CA ILE A 386 -7.14 -32.90 -19.45
C ILE A 386 -8.41 -33.67 -19.12
N LYS A 387 -8.24 -34.90 -18.61
CA LYS A 387 -9.37 -35.79 -18.25
C LYS A 387 -9.66 -35.84 -16.76
N ASP A 388 -8.66 -35.56 -15.95
CA ASP A 388 -8.78 -35.60 -14.51
C ASP A 388 -9.36 -34.29 -13.96
N PRO A 389 -10.12 -34.32 -12.85
CA PRO A 389 -10.61 -33.11 -12.23
C PRO A 389 -9.44 -32.24 -11.74
N VAL A 390 -9.58 -30.92 -11.89
CA VAL A 390 -8.59 -29.96 -11.41
C VAL A 390 -9.22 -29.11 -10.32
N CYS A 391 -8.73 -29.24 -9.10
CA CYS A 391 -9.07 -28.31 -8.02
C CYS A 391 -8.14 -27.10 -8.08
N ALA A 392 -8.67 -25.90 -8.00
CA ALA A 392 -7.93 -24.64 -8.07
C ALA A 392 -8.30 -23.71 -6.92
N TRP A 393 -7.36 -22.87 -6.50
CA TRP A 393 -7.60 -21.79 -5.55
C TRP A 393 -6.66 -20.62 -5.82
N GLY A 394 -7.16 -19.44 -5.47
CA GLY A 394 -6.44 -18.17 -5.57
C GLY A 394 -6.76 -17.30 -4.36
N MET A 395 -5.73 -16.77 -3.71
CA MET A 395 -5.88 -15.89 -2.56
C MET A 395 -4.93 -14.69 -2.65
N GLY A 396 -5.40 -13.53 -2.20
CA GLY A 396 -4.59 -12.31 -2.17
C GLY A 396 -3.58 -12.37 -1.04
N LEU A 397 -2.29 -12.28 -1.36
CA LEU A 397 -1.22 -12.32 -0.36
C LEU A 397 -1.31 -11.13 0.59
N GLU A 398 -1.68 -9.95 0.10
CA GLU A 398 -1.74 -8.75 0.90
C GLU A 398 -2.86 -8.80 1.95
N ARG A 399 -4.01 -9.41 1.63
CA ARG A 399 -5.07 -9.64 2.63
C ARG A 399 -4.57 -10.55 3.75
N LEU A 400 -3.82 -11.59 3.40
CA LEU A 400 -3.16 -12.48 4.36
C LEU A 400 -2.08 -11.73 5.16
N ALA A 401 -1.31 -10.86 4.51
CA ALA A 401 -0.28 -10.04 5.15
C ALA A 401 -0.87 -9.07 6.16
N MET A 402 -1.98 -8.40 5.84
CA MET A 402 -2.71 -7.55 6.78
C MET A 402 -3.13 -8.32 8.04
N LEU A 403 -3.58 -9.55 7.88
CA LEU A 403 -4.01 -10.42 8.97
C LEU A 403 -2.84 -10.94 9.82
N VAL A 404 -1.69 -11.26 9.21
CA VAL A 404 -0.46 -11.72 9.88
C VAL A 404 0.25 -10.56 10.61
N LEU A 405 0.36 -9.40 9.96
CA LEU A 405 1.06 -8.22 10.48
C LEU A 405 0.17 -7.31 11.33
N GLY A 406 -1.15 -7.56 11.35
CA GLY A 406 -2.10 -6.74 12.09
C GLY A 406 -2.31 -5.34 11.52
N LEU A 407 -2.18 -5.18 10.20
CA LEU A 407 -2.29 -3.89 9.50
C LEU A 407 -3.74 -3.59 9.10
N ASP A 408 -4.12 -2.31 9.21
CA ASP A 408 -5.45 -1.82 8.80
C ASP A 408 -5.45 -1.11 7.44
N ASP A 409 -4.28 -1.01 6.78
CA ASP A 409 -4.11 -0.36 5.48
C ASP A 409 -3.00 -1.06 4.68
N ILE A 410 -3.37 -1.62 3.53
CA ILE A 410 -2.48 -2.36 2.63
C ILE A 410 -1.29 -1.51 2.15
N ARG A 411 -1.47 -0.19 2.04
CA ARG A 411 -0.46 0.72 1.49
C ARG A 411 0.77 0.81 2.37
N GLN A 412 0.64 0.51 3.67
CA GLN A 412 1.77 0.45 4.60
C GLN A 412 2.83 -0.57 4.18
N LEU A 413 2.43 -1.62 3.45
CA LEU A 413 3.36 -2.63 2.91
C LEU A 413 4.25 -2.09 1.78
N TYR A 414 3.88 -0.97 1.17
CA TYR A 414 4.57 -0.39 0.02
C TYR A 414 5.17 1.00 0.33
N ILE A 415 4.91 1.54 1.52
CA ILE A 415 5.57 2.75 2.01
C ILE A 415 6.97 2.38 2.48
N SER A 416 7.98 3.02 1.91
CA SER A 416 9.40 2.81 2.24
C SER A 416 9.81 3.46 3.56
N ASP A 417 9.10 3.15 4.65
CA ASP A 417 9.47 3.59 5.99
C ASP A 417 10.50 2.63 6.61
N LEU A 418 11.75 3.07 6.62
CA LEU A 418 12.87 2.29 7.16
C LEU A 418 12.77 2.06 8.67
N GLU A 419 12.15 2.96 9.42
CA GLU A 419 11.97 2.79 10.86
C GLU A 419 10.89 1.74 11.13
N TRP A 420 9.78 1.81 10.40
CA TRP A 420 8.75 0.78 10.43
C TRP A 420 9.30 -0.60 10.07
N LEU A 421 10.07 -0.71 8.97
CA LEU A 421 10.69 -1.97 8.52
C LEU A 421 11.66 -2.55 9.55
N ARG A 422 12.40 -1.70 10.28
CA ARG A 422 13.34 -2.13 11.32
C ARG A 422 12.66 -2.71 12.55
N ASN A 423 11.46 -2.21 12.85
CA ASN A 423 10.69 -2.57 14.03
C ASN A 423 9.70 -3.73 13.78
N GLN A 424 9.62 -4.27 12.56
CA GLN A 424 8.73 -5.39 12.28
C GLN A 424 9.20 -6.69 12.95
N PRO A 425 8.26 -7.50 13.46
CA PRO A 425 8.58 -8.80 14.03
C PRO A 425 9.14 -9.76 12.97
N ILE A 426 9.89 -10.77 13.42
CA ILE A 426 10.33 -11.89 12.57
C ILE A 426 9.13 -12.82 12.39
N LEU A 427 8.81 -13.15 11.13
CA LEU A 427 7.63 -13.95 10.74
C LEU A 427 7.88 -15.45 10.64
#